data_AF-A0A6A5QYT0-F1
#
_entry.id   AF-A0A6A5QYT0-F1
#
_cell.length_a   1.000
_cell.length_b   1.000
_cell.length_c   1.000
_cell.angle_alpha   90.00
_cell.angle_beta   90.00
_cell.angle_gamma   90.00
#
_symmetry.space_group_name_H-M   'P 1'
#
loop_
_entity.id
_entity.type
_entity.pdbx_description
1 polymer ?
#
loop_
_entity_poly.entity_id
_entity_poly.type
_entity_poly.pdbx_seq_one_letter_code
_entity_poly.pdbx_strand_id
1 'polypeptide(L)'
;INAFANPQRAAETPWQYTSPDQNSPKAHIALLQKFQAAIPHIVPKDPELVSPRLWHPDFHAGNIYIDDQARISSIIDWQGAWTTPVFIGANPPLLLDYSVDILMKLPDNFKELDQATKDQFRHRVSQSILIHEYETLTAKKNPLMSKAMQHPHGQTLKQLEAFAGATWDNCLYPFKECLIHVQSKPCPYHFSAEEIQEHYGEAETFNKSQELWKGLQGILTDEGYASNESFTKAVETLKGLREVGLANLMGEGRCNFDKATSWVADLGA
;
A
#
# COMPACT_ATOMS: atom_id res chain seq x y z
N ILE A 1 28.94 -22.97 -5.95
CA ILE A 1 28.70 -21.53 -5.70
C ILE A 1 27.29 -21.43 -5.12
N ASN A 2 27.17 -21.52 -3.79
CA ASN A 2 25.89 -21.48 -3.05
C ASN A 2 25.82 -20.24 -2.16
N ALA A 3 26.47 -19.15 -2.58
CA ALA A 3 26.36 -17.87 -1.91
C ALA A 3 25.18 -17.14 -2.55
N PHE A 4 24.01 -17.22 -1.92
CA PHE A 4 22.99 -16.20 -2.16
C PHE A 4 23.61 -14.83 -1.82
N ALA A 5 23.22 -13.78 -2.52
CA ALA A 5 23.58 -12.41 -2.13
C ALA A 5 23.28 -12.28 -0.64
N ASN A 6 24.24 -11.80 0.15
CA ASN A 6 24.01 -11.51 1.57
C ASN A 6 22.93 -10.42 1.60
N PRO A 7 21.66 -10.76 1.90
CA PRO A 7 20.65 -9.73 1.98
C PRO A 7 21.09 -8.90 3.18
N GLN A 8 21.48 -7.66 2.95
CA GLN A 8 21.77 -6.76 4.06
C GLN A 8 20.55 -6.86 4.97
N ARG A 9 20.78 -7.22 6.25
CA ARG A 9 19.73 -7.28 7.27
C ARG A 9 18.92 -6.00 7.10
N ALA A 10 17.64 -6.12 6.79
CA ALA A 10 16.77 -4.95 6.66
C ALA A 10 17.03 -4.08 7.90
N ALA A 11 17.28 -2.78 7.69
CA ALA A 11 17.62 -1.90 8.80
C ALA A 11 16.50 -2.00 9.83
N GLU A 12 16.79 -2.62 10.98
CA GLU A 12 15.80 -2.79 12.04
C GLU A 12 15.50 -1.41 12.59
N THR A 13 14.40 -0.83 12.13
CA THR A 13 13.88 0.40 12.70
C THR A 13 12.75 0.04 13.67
N PRO A 14 12.60 0.78 14.78
CA PRO A 14 11.47 0.56 15.71
C PRO A 14 10.09 0.83 15.09
N TRP A 15 10.07 1.39 13.88
CA TRP A 15 8.91 1.95 13.21
C TRP A 15 8.36 1.03 12.13
N GLN A 16 9.11 -0.02 11.77
CA GLN A 16 8.72 -0.98 10.77
C GLN A 16 8.64 -2.37 11.41
N TYR A 17 7.51 -3.03 11.22
CA TYR A 17 7.39 -4.42 11.62
C TYR A 17 8.22 -5.32 10.71
N THR A 18 9.02 -6.19 11.32
CA THR A 18 9.82 -7.21 10.64
C THR A 18 9.35 -8.58 11.07
N SER A 19 8.93 -9.43 10.12
CA SER A 19 8.51 -10.80 10.41
C SER A 19 9.67 -11.59 11.02
N PRO A 20 9.42 -12.51 11.98
CA PRO A 20 10.46 -13.37 12.56
C PRO A 20 11.29 -14.10 11.50
N ASP A 21 10.64 -14.47 10.40
CA ASP A 21 11.24 -15.20 9.28
C ASP A 21 11.82 -14.30 8.18
N GLN A 22 11.80 -12.97 8.32
CA GLN A 22 12.25 -12.02 7.29
C GLN A 22 13.72 -12.22 6.90
N ASN A 23 14.55 -12.75 7.80
CA ASN A 23 15.97 -13.01 7.52
C ASN A 23 16.23 -14.47 7.09
N SER A 24 15.18 -15.26 6.83
CA SER A 24 15.28 -16.67 6.47
C SER A 24 15.02 -16.87 4.98
N PRO A 25 16.04 -17.01 4.11
CA PRO A 25 15.84 -17.25 2.68
C PRO A 25 14.94 -18.45 2.39
N LYS A 26 14.95 -19.46 3.26
CA LYS A 26 14.08 -20.63 3.16
C LYS A 26 12.59 -20.26 3.31
N ALA A 27 12.26 -19.33 4.20
CA ALA A 27 10.89 -18.87 4.39
C ALA A 27 10.37 -18.12 3.17
N HIS A 28 11.19 -17.21 2.60
CA HIS A 28 10.87 -16.53 1.34
C HIS A 28 10.61 -17.53 0.21
N ILE A 29 11.52 -18.49 0.02
CA ILE A 29 11.39 -19.52 -1.02
C ILE A 29 10.11 -20.36 -0.80
N ALA A 30 9.83 -20.76 0.45
CA ALA A 30 8.64 -21.56 0.76
C ALA A 30 7.33 -20.82 0.43
N LEU A 31 7.22 -19.53 0.76
CA LEU A 31 6.04 -18.73 0.43
C LEU A 31 5.91 -18.51 -1.08
N LEU A 32 7.01 -18.22 -1.78
CA LEU A 32 7.01 -18.11 -3.24
C LEU A 32 6.61 -19.41 -3.93
N GLN A 33 7.03 -20.57 -3.41
CA GLN A 33 6.60 -21.87 -3.91
C GLN A 33 5.09 -22.11 -3.69
N LYS A 34 4.56 -21.74 -2.52
CA LYS A 34 3.11 -21.79 -2.27
C LYS A 34 2.36 -20.89 -3.27
N PHE A 35 2.84 -19.66 -3.50
CA PHE A 35 2.26 -18.76 -4.50
C PHE A 35 2.29 -19.36 -5.91
N GLN A 36 3.44 -19.89 -6.35
CA GLN A 36 3.59 -20.54 -7.64
C GLN A 36 2.58 -21.69 -7.82
N ALA A 37 2.37 -22.49 -6.77
CA ALA A 37 1.39 -23.55 -6.76
C ALA A 37 -0.06 -23.03 -6.79
N ALA A 38 -0.31 -21.86 -6.19
CA ALA A 38 -1.60 -21.18 -6.19
C ALA A 38 -2.04 -20.68 -7.57
N ILE A 39 -1.09 -20.17 -8.38
CA ILE A 39 -1.35 -19.47 -9.65
C ILE A 39 -2.42 -20.15 -10.53
N PRO A 40 -2.35 -21.46 -10.84
CA PRO A 40 -3.34 -22.13 -11.70
C PRO A 40 -4.78 -22.11 -11.14
N HIS A 41 -4.95 -21.89 -9.84
CA HIS A 41 -6.24 -21.93 -9.14
C HIS A 41 -6.80 -20.53 -8.88
N ILE A 42 -5.93 -19.52 -8.76
CA ILE A 42 -6.33 -18.15 -8.40
C ILE A 42 -6.44 -17.22 -9.61
N VAL A 43 -5.82 -17.57 -10.74
CA VAL A 43 -5.95 -16.78 -11.98
C VAL A 43 -7.37 -16.92 -12.53
N PRO A 44 -8.04 -15.80 -12.88
CA PRO A 44 -9.37 -15.85 -13.46
C PRO A 44 -9.40 -16.67 -14.76
N LYS A 45 -10.46 -17.46 -14.96
CA LYS A 45 -10.65 -18.23 -16.21
C LYS A 45 -11.29 -17.40 -17.33
N ASP A 46 -11.74 -16.20 -17.01
CA ASP A 46 -12.42 -15.31 -17.93
C ASP A 46 -11.42 -14.70 -18.94
N PRO A 47 -11.58 -14.96 -20.25
CA PRO A 47 -10.67 -14.45 -21.29
C PRO A 47 -10.54 -12.93 -21.31
N GLU A 48 -11.59 -12.19 -20.94
CA GLU A 48 -11.55 -10.74 -20.93
C GLU A 48 -10.70 -10.22 -19.76
N LEU A 49 -10.80 -10.87 -18.59
CA LEU A 49 -10.03 -10.48 -17.40
C LEU A 49 -8.55 -10.82 -17.53
N VAL A 50 -8.22 -11.93 -18.20
CA VAL A 50 -6.82 -12.29 -18.48
C VAL A 50 -6.25 -11.58 -19.71
N SER A 51 -7.05 -10.79 -20.43
CA SER A 51 -6.60 -10.08 -21.62
C SER A 51 -5.51 -9.07 -21.28
N PRO A 52 -4.40 -9.02 -22.06
CA PRO A 52 -3.34 -8.06 -21.81
C PRO A 52 -3.77 -6.65 -22.20
N ARG A 53 -3.48 -5.67 -21.35
CA ARG A 53 -3.65 -4.23 -21.63
C ARG A 53 -2.37 -3.49 -21.29
N LEU A 54 -2.11 -2.37 -21.97
CA LEU A 54 -1.04 -1.45 -21.60
C LEU A 54 -1.51 -0.61 -20.41
N TRP A 55 -0.71 -0.57 -19.35
CA TRP A 55 -1.00 0.21 -18.16
C TRP A 55 0.06 1.27 -17.94
N HIS A 56 -0.41 2.45 -17.55
CA HIS A 56 0.45 3.52 -17.08
C HIS A 56 0.98 3.15 -15.68
N PRO A 57 2.29 3.25 -15.43
CA PRO A 57 2.87 2.78 -14.17
C PRO A 57 2.53 3.69 -12.99
N ASP A 58 2.34 4.99 -13.24
CA ASP A 58 2.09 5.98 -12.20
C ASP A 58 0.96 6.96 -12.60
N PHE A 59 -0.28 6.47 -12.59
CA PHE A 59 -1.44 7.25 -13.06
C PHE A 59 -2.04 8.13 -11.95
N HIS A 60 -1.44 9.29 -11.72
CA HIS A 60 -1.93 10.31 -10.77
C HIS A 60 -2.12 11.69 -11.45
N ALA A 61 -2.75 12.63 -10.75
CA ALA A 61 -3.10 13.94 -11.29
C ALA A 61 -1.89 14.77 -11.77
N GLY A 62 -0.70 14.55 -11.21
CA GLY A 62 0.54 15.23 -11.64
C GLY A 62 0.99 14.84 -13.05
N ASN A 63 0.59 13.64 -13.51
CA ASN A 63 0.93 13.12 -14.83
C ASN A 63 -0.17 13.39 -15.89
N ILE A 64 -1.23 14.13 -15.54
CA ILE A 64 -2.36 14.44 -16.42
C ILE A 64 -2.41 15.94 -16.70
N TYR A 65 -2.21 16.32 -17.96
CA TYR A 65 -2.36 17.70 -18.41
C TYR A 65 -3.75 17.93 -18.98
N ILE A 66 -4.30 19.11 -18.70
CA ILE A 66 -5.63 19.53 -19.09
C ILE A 66 -5.52 20.86 -19.87
N ASP A 67 -6.30 21.02 -20.93
CA ASP A 67 -6.38 22.28 -21.70
C ASP A 67 -7.33 23.31 -21.06
N ASP A 68 -7.38 24.52 -21.64
CA ASP A 68 -8.24 25.62 -21.19
C ASP A 68 -9.75 25.30 -21.26
N GLN A 69 -10.13 24.19 -21.91
CA GLN A 69 -11.52 23.70 -22.00
C GLN A 69 -11.79 22.52 -21.06
N ALA A 70 -10.90 22.27 -20.09
CA ALA A 70 -11.00 21.19 -19.12
C ALA A 70 -10.96 19.78 -19.74
N ARG A 71 -10.29 19.59 -20.89
CA ARG A 71 -10.10 18.28 -21.53
C ARG A 71 -8.68 17.79 -21.32
N ILE A 72 -8.51 16.47 -21.18
CA ILE A 72 -7.17 15.86 -21.11
C ILE A 72 -6.42 16.14 -22.42
N SER A 73 -5.32 16.88 -22.32
CA SER A 73 -4.48 17.26 -23.46
C SER A 73 -3.27 16.35 -23.62
N SER A 74 -2.72 15.84 -22.51
CA SER A 74 -1.58 14.92 -22.52
C SER A 74 -1.53 14.08 -21.24
N ILE A 75 -0.95 12.88 -21.36
CA ILE A 75 -0.56 12.01 -20.25
C ILE A 75 0.94 11.76 -20.42
N ILE A 76 1.73 12.08 -19.40
CA ILE A 76 3.20 11.94 -19.41
C ILE A 76 3.65 10.82 -18.49
N ASP A 77 4.96 10.59 -18.42
CA ASP A 77 5.57 9.63 -17.48
C ASP A 77 5.25 8.15 -17.78
N TRP A 78 5.30 7.81 -19.06
CA TRP A 78 5.10 6.43 -19.53
C TRP A 78 6.31 5.50 -19.29
N GLN A 79 7.36 5.96 -18.61
CA GLN A 79 8.55 5.15 -18.34
C GLN A 79 8.22 4.04 -17.34
N GLY A 80 8.48 2.79 -17.72
CA GLY A 80 8.01 1.63 -16.95
C GLY A 80 6.58 1.18 -17.27
N ALA A 81 5.93 1.77 -18.29
CA ALA A 81 4.68 1.23 -18.80
C ALA A 81 4.86 -0.22 -19.26
N TRP A 82 3.87 -1.05 -18.94
CA TRP A 82 3.96 -2.49 -19.11
C TRP A 82 2.61 -3.09 -19.48
N THR A 83 2.66 -4.26 -20.12
CA THR A 83 1.47 -5.01 -20.47
C THR A 83 1.16 -6.03 -19.38
N THR A 84 0.01 -5.90 -18.72
CA THR A 84 -0.44 -6.85 -17.70
C THR A 84 -1.92 -7.18 -17.88
N PRO A 85 -2.38 -8.39 -17.48
CA PRO A 85 -3.79 -8.74 -17.48
C PRO A 85 -4.68 -7.74 -16.76
N VAL A 86 -5.92 -7.58 -17.22
CA VAL A 86 -6.86 -6.63 -16.63
C VAL A 86 -7.06 -6.86 -15.14
N PHE A 87 -7.18 -8.11 -14.68
CA PHE A 87 -7.42 -8.39 -13.26
C PHE A 87 -6.27 -7.95 -12.33
N ILE A 88 -5.06 -7.79 -12.88
CA ILE A 88 -3.89 -7.27 -12.14
C ILE A 88 -3.81 -5.75 -12.29
N GLY A 89 -3.85 -5.23 -13.52
CA GLY A 89 -3.61 -3.81 -13.78
C GLY A 89 -4.76 -2.87 -13.46
N ALA A 90 -6.00 -3.37 -13.36
CA ALA A 90 -7.20 -2.54 -13.23
C ALA A 90 -7.33 -1.86 -11.86
N ASN A 91 -6.75 -0.67 -11.67
CA ASN A 91 -6.91 0.12 -10.45
C ASN A 91 -7.80 1.35 -10.65
N PRO A 92 -8.64 1.71 -9.66
CA PRO A 92 -9.30 3.00 -9.70
C PRO A 92 -8.26 4.13 -9.64
N PRO A 93 -8.56 5.32 -10.20
CA PRO A 93 -7.66 6.47 -10.12
C PRO A 93 -7.30 6.83 -8.67
N LEU A 94 -6.04 7.17 -8.43
CA LEU A 94 -5.51 7.53 -7.10
C LEU A 94 -6.17 8.77 -6.47
N LEU A 95 -6.92 9.56 -7.25
CA LEU A 95 -7.71 10.68 -6.76
C LEU A 95 -8.97 10.26 -5.96
N LEU A 96 -9.36 8.98 -6.04
CA LEU A 96 -10.50 8.41 -5.34
C LEU A 96 -10.04 7.76 -4.04
N ASP A 97 -10.49 8.31 -2.91
CA ASP A 97 -10.18 7.77 -1.59
C ASP A 97 -11.24 6.74 -1.16
N TYR A 98 -11.01 5.47 -1.47
CA TYR A 98 -11.87 4.37 -1.04
C TYR A 98 -11.74 4.02 0.45
N SER A 99 -10.89 4.72 1.21
CA SER A 99 -10.78 4.54 2.66
C SER A 99 -11.84 5.30 3.45
N VAL A 100 -12.57 6.22 2.81
CA VAL A 100 -13.65 6.95 3.45
C VAL A 100 -14.87 6.07 3.67
N ASP A 101 -15.52 6.25 4.82
CA ASP A 101 -16.87 5.71 5.02
C ASP A 101 -17.84 6.40 4.05
N ILE A 102 -18.52 5.59 3.22
CA ILE A 102 -19.46 6.12 2.22
C ILE A 102 -20.61 6.86 2.90
N LEU A 103 -20.68 8.16 2.65
CA LEU A 103 -21.66 9.06 3.22
C LEU A 103 -22.17 10.01 2.13
N MET A 104 -23.44 9.85 1.75
CA MET A 104 -24.04 10.62 0.65
C MET A 104 -24.61 11.98 1.06
N LYS A 105 -24.74 12.23 2.37
CA LYS A 105 -25.36 13.46 2.91
C LYS A 105 -24.61 13.92 4.15
N LEU A 106 -24.53 15.24 4.31
CA LEU A 106 -24.04 15.84 5.55
C LEU A 106 -25.01 15.53 6.70
N PRO A 107 -24.49 15.35 7.93
CA PRO A 107 -25.34 15.11 9.09
C PRO A 107 -26.18 16.35 9.43
N ASP A 108 -27.34 16.16 10.07
CA ASP A 108 -28.28 17.26 10.36
C ASP A 108 -27.66 18.35 11.26
N ASN A 109 -26.77 17.95 12.18
CA ASN A 109 -26.04 18.86 13.06
C ASN A 109 -24.78 19.48 12.43
N PHE A 110 -24.56 19.33 11.12
CA PHE A 110 -23.32 19.77 10.45
C PHE A 110 -22.94 21.23 10.72
N LYS A 111 -23.93 22.12 10.84
CA LYS A 111 -23.70 23.56 11.08
C LYS A 111 -23.10 23.84 12.46
N GLU A 112 -23.35 22.97 13.43
CA GLU A 112 -22.95 23.12 14.83
C GLU A 112 -21.55 22.57 15.11
N LEU A 113 -20.98 21.81 14.17
CA LEU A 113 -19.64 21.21 14.28
C LEU A 113 -18.51 22.24 14.17
N ASP A 114 -17.34 21.91 14.71
CA ASP A 114 -16.12 22.69 14.49
C ASP A 114 -15.65 22.60 13.03
N GLN A 115 -14.75 23.51 12.63
CA GLN A 115 -14.31 23.62 11.24
C GLN A 115 -13.56 22.37 10.76
N ALA A 116 -12.71 21.77 11.59
CA ALA A 116 -11.94 20.60 11.20
C ALA A 116 -12.86 19.39 10.95
N THR A 117 -13.83 19.18 11.83
CA THR A 117 -14.85 18.13 11.65
C THR A 117 -15.73 18.41 10.42
N LYS A 118 -16.08 19.68 10.17
CA LYS A 118 -16.81 20.08 8.95
C LYS A 118 -16.04 19.72 7.69
N ASP A 119 -14.74 19.99 7.65
CA ASP A 119 -13.90 19.71 6.48
C ASP A 119 -13.74 18.21 6.24
N GLN A 120 -13.64 17.39 7.31
CA GLN A 120 -13.69 15.93 7.19
C GLN A 120 -15.00 15.44 6.57
N PHE A 121 -16.16 15.93 7.05
CA PHE A 121 -17.45 15.55 6.49
C PHE A 121 -17.60 16.00 5.03
N ARG A 122 -17.15 17.21 4.68
CA ARG A 122 -17.14 17.69 3.28
C ARG A 122 -16.29 16.78 2.40
N HIS A 123 -15.09 16.42 2.86
CA HIS A 123 -14.20 15.52 2.14
C HIS A 123 -14.85 14.14 1.93
N ARG A 124 -15.38 13.52 3.00
CA ARG A 124 -16.07 12.22 2.92
C ARG A 124 -17.25 12.24 1.95
N VAL A 125 -18.10 13.26 2.02
CA VAL A 125 -19.25 13.40 1.11
C VAL A 125 -18.79 13.60 -0.34
N SER A 126 -17.79 14.47 -0.55
CA SER A 126 -17.22 14.72 -1.87
C SER A 126 -16.64 13.44 -2.49
N GLN A 127 -15.81 12.71 -1.74
CA GLN A 127 -15.23 11.44 -2.17
C GLN A 127 -16.30 10.37 -2.44
N SER A 128 -17.33 10.28 -1.58
CA SER A 128 -18.45 9.36 -1.77
C SER A 128 -19.20 9.61 -3.08
N ILE A 129 -19.45 10.88 -3.41
CA ILE A 129 -20.10 11.27 -4.68
C ILE A 129 -19.19 10.94 -5.87
N LEU A 130 -17.89 11.27 -5.78
CA LEU A 130 -16.94 11.00 -6.85
C LEU A 130 -16.78 9.50 -7.12
N ILE A 131 -16.66 8.68 -6.08
CA ILE A 131 -16.59 7.22 -6.18
C ILE A 131 -17.85 6.68 -6.84
N HIS A 132 -19.03 7.10 -6.38
CA HIS A 132 -20.30 6.64 -6.95
C HIS A 132 -20.46 7.00 -8.43
N GLU A 133 -20.14 8.24 -8.80
CA GLU A 133 -20.19 8.68 -10.19
C GLU A 133 -19.16 7.91 -11.04
N TYR A 134 -17.93 7.73 -10.52
CA TYR A 134 -16.89 6.97 -11.20
C TYR A 134 -17.32 5.53 -11.46
N GLU A 135 -17.81 4.82 -10.44
CA GLU A 135 -18.26 3.43 -10.58
C GLU A 135 -19.44 3.32 -11.57
N THR A 136 -20.41 4.23 -11.48
CA THR A 136 -21.58 4.25 -12.36
C THR A 136 -21.20 4.50 -13.82
N LEU A 137 -20.36 5.51 -14.07
CA LEU A 137 -19.88 5.82 -15.41
C LEU A 137 -18.96 4.73 -15.95
N THR A 138 -18.13 4.13 -15.11
CA THR A 138 -17.23 3.02 -15.48
C THR A 138 -18.04 1.79 -15.86
N ALA A 139 -19.05 1.41 -15.08
CA ALA A 139 -19.93 0.30 -15.42
C ALA A 139 -20.61 0.50 -16.79
N LYS A 140 -20.99 1.74 -17.12
CA LYS A 140 -21.63 2.08 -18.40
C LYS A 140 -20.66 2.15 -19.59
N LYS A 141 -19.50 2.78 -19.41
CA LYS A 141 -18.55 3.09 -20.50
C LYS A 141 -17.44 2.06 -20.66
N ASN A 142 -17.08 1.38 -19.59
CA ASN A 142 -16.02 0.37 -19.55
C ASN A 142 -16.45 -0.82 -18.65
N PRO A 143 -17.41 -1.64 -19.14
CA PRO A 143 -17.94 -2.76 -18.35
C PRO A 143 -16.86 -3.77 -17.95
N LEU A 144 -15.78 -3.90 -18.74
CA LEU A 144 -14.65 -4.76 -18.41
C LEU A 144 -13.90 -4.28 -17.16
N MET A 145 -13.67 -2.96 -17.02
CA MET A 145 -13.06 -2.39 -15.81
C MET A 145 -13.96 -2.62 -14.59
N SER A 146 -15.27 -2.39 -14.73
CA SER A 146 -16.23 -2.65 -13.64
C SER A 146 -16.23 -4.13 -13.22
N LYS A 147 -16.21 -5.05 -14.19
CA LYS A 147 -16.10 -6.49 -13.95
C LYS A 147 -14.80 -6.88 -13.23
N ALA A 148 -13.68 -6.23 -13.57
CA ALA A 148 -12.40 -6.46 -12.92
C ALA A 148 -12.38 -5.94 -11.47
N MET A 149 -12.90 -4.73 -11.22
CA MET A 149 -13.00 -4.16 -9.87
C MET A 149 -13.90 -4.98 -8.94
N GLN A 150 -14.94 -5.61 -9.49
CA GLN A 150 -15.87 -6.46 -8.75
C GLN A 150 -15.43 -7.93 -8.66
N HIS A 151 -14.25 -8.26 -9.17
CA HIS A 151 -13.77 -9.64 -9.18
C HIS A 151 -13.53 -10.14 -7.74
N PRO A 152 -14.02 -11.34 -7.37
CA PRO A 152 -13.72 -11.93 -6.07
C PRO A 152 -12.22 -12.00 -5.82
N HIS A 153 -11.78 -11.58 -4.63
CA HIS A 153 -10.36 -11.50 -4.28
C HIS A 153 -9.51 -10.60 -5.19
N GLY A 154 -10.11 -9.72 -6.01
CA GLY A 154 -9.37 -8.88 -6.96
C GLY A 154 -8.22 -8.10 -6.32
N GLN A 155 -8.46 -7.51 -5.14
CA GLN A 155 -7.41 -6.83 -4.38
C GLN A 155 -6.30 -7.79 -3.91
N THR A 156 -6.67 -8.96 -3.39
CA THR A 156 -5.71 -9.97 -2.92
C THR A 156 -4.85 -10.50 -4.06
N LEU A 157 -5.41 -10.70 -5.26
CA LEU A 157 -4.65 -11.16 -6.43
C LEU A 157 -3.58 -10.14 -6.86
N LYS A 158 -3.91 -8.85 -6.84
CA LYS A 158 -2.95 -7.78 -7.12
C LYS A 158 -1.87 -7.70 -6.06
N GLN A 159 -2.27 -7.77 -4.80
CA GLN A 159 -1.35 -7.78 -3.67
C GLN A 159 -0.38 -8.96 -3.73
N LEU A 160 -0.85 -10.16 -4.10
CA LEU A 160 0.02 -11.32 -4.29
C LEU A 160 1.10 -11.07 -5.35
N GLU A 161 0.73 -10.48 -6.48
CA GLU A 161 1.67 -10.12 -7.54
C GLU A 161 2.70 -9.09 -7.05
N ALA A 162 2.23 -8.00 -6.44
CA ALA A 162 3.11 -6.95 -5.92
C ALA A 162 4.04 -7.45 -4.81
N PHE A 163 3.53 -8.22 -3.85
CA PHE A 163 4.31 -8.70 -2.70
C PHE A 163 5.27 -9.82 -3.07
N ALA A 164 4.96 -10.65 -4.08
CA ALA A 164 5.88 -11.66 -4.56
C ALA A 164 7.18 -11.04 -5.12
N GLY A 165 7.09 -9.87 -5.75
CA GLY A 165 8.25 -9.13 -6.27
C GLY A 165 9.09 -8.44 -5.19
N ALA A 166 8.53 -8.22 -4.00
CA ALA A 166 9.13 -7.37 -2.97
C ALA A 166 9.23 -8.05 -1.58
N THR A 167 9.27 -9.39 -1.54
CA THR A 167 9.24 -10.14 -0.26
C THR A 167 10.35 -9.74 0.72
N TRP A 168 11.51 -9.31 0.23
CA TRP A 168 12.64 -8.86 1.06
C TRP A 168 12.51 -7.42 1.54
N ASP A 169 11.85 -6.56 0.76
CA ASP A 169 11.72 -5.12 1.04
C ASP A 169 10.45 -4.80 1.85
N ASN A 170 9.36 -5.55 1.63
CA ASN A 170 8.02 -5.23 2.14
C ASN A 170 7.52 -6.13 3.28
N CYS A 171 8.42 -6.85 3.96
CA CYS A 171 8.10 -7.84 4.99
C CYS A 171 7.31 -9.07 4.44
N LEU A 172 7.53 -10.25 5.02
CA LEU A 172 6.83 -11.49 4.62
C LEU A 172 5.36 -11.53 5.06
N TYR A 173 5.01 -10.78 6.11
CA TYR A 173 3.67 -10.78 6.68
C TYR A 173 2.54 -10.53 5.67
N PRO A 174 2.52 -9.41 4.90
CA PRO A 174 1.44 -9.13 3.96
C PRO A 174 1.33 -10.17 2.84
N PHE A 175 2.46 -10.76 2.42
CA PHE A 175 2.46 -11.83 1.42
C PHE A 175 1.85 -13.13 1.96
N LYS A 176 2.22 -13.52 3.19
CA LYS A 176 1.67 -14.69 3.87
C LYS A 176 0.17 -14.52 4.13
N GLU A 177 -0.28 -13.34 4.55
CA GLU A 177 -1.70 -13.00 4.74
C GLU A 177 -2.50 -13.24 3.45
N CYS A 178 -2.00 -12.75 2.31
CA CYS A 178 -2.67 -12.94 1.03
C CYS A 178 -2.75 -14.43 0.63
N LEU A 179 -1.69 -15.21 0.89
CA LEU A 179 -1.67 -16.65 0.61
C LEU A 179 -2.63 -17.43 1.50
N ILE A 180 -2.82 -17.02 2.76
CA ILE A 180 -3.83 -17.60 3.64
C ILE A 180 -5.23 -17.31 3.09
N HIS A 181 -5.50 -16.07 2.66
CA HIS A 181 -6.81 -15.68 2.11
C HIS A 181 -7.19 -16.40 0.83
N VAL A 182 -6.24 -16.67 -0.07
CA VAL A 182 -6.54 -17.37 -1.34
C VAL A 182 -6.42 -18.89 -1.24
N GLN A 183 -6.25 -19.43 -0.04
CA GLN A 183 -6.21 -20.88 0.21
C GLN A 183 -7.59 -21.52 -0.10
N SER A 184 -7.85 -21.79 -1.38
CA SER A 184 -9.12 -22.30 -1.90
C SER A 184 -9.04 -23.79 -2.25
N LYS A 185 -10.18 -24.51 -2.21
CA LYS A 185 -10.23 -25.96 -2.52
C LYS A 185 -10.47 -26.20 -4.02
N PRO A 186 -9.75 -27.15 -4.67
CA PRO A 186 -8.67 -27.98 -4.15
C PRO A 186 -7.37 -27.17 -3.96
N CYS A 187 -6.82 -27.20 -2.75
CA CYS A 187 -5.70 -26.31 -2.40
C CYS A 187 -4.35 -26.99 -2.63
N PRO A 188 -3.45 -26.38 -3.43
CA PRO A 188 -2.15 -26.95 -3.73
C PRO A 188 -1.16 -26.83 -2.57
N TYR A 189 -1.48 -26.05 -1.54
CA TYR A 189 -0.74 -25.94 -0.30
C TYR A 189 -1.70 -25.75 0.87
N HIS A 190 -1.22 -25.94 2.09
CA HIS A 190 -1.96 -25.62 3.30
C HIS A 190 -1.01 -24.95 4.29
N PHE A 191 -1.56 -24.05 5.11
CA PHE A 191 -0.97 -23.63 6.37
C PHE A 191 -1.60 -24.43 7.51
N SER A 192 -0.80 -24.84 8.48
CA SER A 192 -1.29 -25.49 9.70
C SER A 192 -2.09 -24.50 10.55
N ALA A 193 -2.91 -25.03 11.47
CA ALA A 193 -3.65 -24.19 12.41
C ALA A 193 -2.68 -23.39 13.31
N GLU A 194 -1.53 -23.96 13.67
CA GLU A 194 -0.51 -23.24 14.44
C GLU A 194 0.11 -22.11 13.61
N GLU A 195 0.47 -22.36 12.33
CA GLU A 195 1.06 -21.33 11.45
C GLU A 195 0.12 -20.13 11.24
N ILE A 196 -1.19 -20.39 11.14
CA ILE A 196 -2.23 -19.35 11.01
C ILE A 196 -2.39 -18.59 12.33
N GLN A 197 -2.41 -19.31 13.46
CA GLN A 197 -2.54 -18.67 14.77
C GLN A 197 -1.34 -17.78 15.11
N GLU A 198 -0.13 -18.24 14.82
CA GLU A 198 1.10 -17.46 14.98
C GLU A 198 1.06 -16.20 14.12
N HIS A 199 0.70 -16.35 12.84
CA HIS A 199 0.54 -15.24 11.91
C HIS A 199 -0.46 -14.19 12.43
N TYR A 200 -1.64 -14.60 12.90
CA TYR A 200 -2.59 -13.63 13.46
C TYR A 200 -2.14 -13.02 14.80
N GLY A 201 -1.25 -13.68 15.54
CA GLY A 201 -0.58 -13.10 16.71
C GLY A 201 0.31 -11.91 16.37
N GLU A 202 0.84 -11.84 15.14
CA GLU A 202 1.69 -10.74 14.67
C GLU A 202 0.88 -9.50 14.21
N ALA A 203 -0.41 -9.68 13.94
CA ALA A 203 -1.27 -8.67 13.30
C ALA A 203 -1.31 -7.33 14.04
N GLU A 204 -1.39 -7.35 15.38
CA GLU A 204 -1.45 -6.12 16.16
C GLU A 204 -0.18 -5.28 16.00
N THR A 205 1.00 -5.93 16.03
CA THR A 205 2.28 -5.24 15.88
C THR A 205 2.46 -4.72 14.47
N PHE A 206 2.08 -5.52 13.46
CA PHE A 206 2.07 -5.08 12.08
C PHE A 206 1.16 -3.86 11.89
N ASN A 207 -0.08 -3.91 12.37
CA ASN A 207 -1.06 -2.83 12.22
C ASN A 207 -0.59 -1.54 12.90
N LYS A 208 0.01 -1.62 14.09
CA LYS A 208 0.60 -0.43 14.76
C LYS A 208 1.66 0.26 13.90
N SER A 209 2.50 -0.52 13.20
CA SER A 209 3.47 0.06 12.26
C SER A 209 2.79 0.78 11.10
N GLN A 210 1.73 0.19 10.53
CA GLN A 210 0.97 0.81 9.44
C GLN A 210 0.23 2.07 9.88
N GLU A 211 -0.37 2.07 11.06
CA GLU A 211 -1.06 3.23 11.64
C GLU A 211 -0.11 4.40 11.87
N LEU A 212 1.11 4.13 12.33
CA LEU A 212 2.15 5.13 12.48
C LEU A 212 2.44 5.83 11.15
N TRP A 213 2.75 5.06 10.10
CA TRP A 213 3.07 5.62 8.77
C TRP A 213 1.89 6.34 8.15
N LYS A 214 0.67 5.81 8.31
CA LYS A 214 -0.56 6.49 7.89
C LYS A 214 -0.73 7.86 8.58
N GLY A 215 -0.36 7.95 9.86
CA GLY A 215 -0.36 9.22 10.61
C GLY A 215 0.62 10.26 10.05
N LEU A 216 1.65 9.83 9.32
CA LEU A 216 2.68 10.70 8.73
C LEU A 216 2.33 11.21 7.33
N GLN A 217 1.44 10.56 6.58
CA GLN A 217 1.12 10.91 5.18
C GLN A 217 0.57 12.34 4.98
N GLY A 218 0.09 12.99 6.04
CA GLY A 218 -0.32 14.41 6.03
C GLY A 218 0.76 15.40 6.49
N ILE A 219 1.93 14.90 6.88
CA ILE A 219 3.06 15.68 7.41
C ILE A 219 4.23 15.59 6.43
N LEU A 220 4.51 14.37 5.98
CA LEU A 220 5.53 13.98 5.02
C LEU A 220 4.86 13.22 3.87
N THR A 221 5.37 13.42 2.65
CA THR A 221 5.07 12.53 1.53
C THR A 221 5.80 11.20 1.73
N ASP A 222 5.40 10.16 0.98
CA ASP A 222 6.08 8.86 0.99
C ASP A 222 7.55 8.95 0.50
N GLU A 223 7.90 10.04 -0.20
CA GLU A 223 9.26 10.38 -0.64
C GLU A 223 10.05 11.23 0.38
N GLY A 224 9.45 11.55 1.53
CA GLY A 224 10.09 12.31 2.59
C GLY A 224 10.06 13.84 2.42
N TYR A 225 9.23 14.38 1.53
CA TYR A 225 9.04 15.83 1.39
C TYR A 225 7.98 16.36 2.36
N ALA A 226 8.15 17.59 2.83
CA ALA A 226 7.13 18.33 3.60
C ALA A 226 6.81 19.64 2.88
N SER A 227 5.57 20.11 3.00
CA SER A 227 5.21 21.45 2.53
C SER A 227 5.78 22.51 3.47
N ASN A 228 5.88 23.76 3.02
CA ASN A 228 6.31 24.86 3.90
C ASN A 228 5.43 24.98 5.16
N GLU A 229 4.14 24.63 5.05
CA GLU A 229 3.18 24.67 6.17
C GLU A 229 3.37 23.51 7.13
N SER A 230 3.70 22.31 6.63
CA SER A 230 3.91 21.12 7.47
C SER A 230 5.36 20.97 7.95
N PHE A 231 6.31 21.74 7.41
CA PHE A 231 7.75 21.56 7.63
C PHE A 231 8.14 21.55 9.10
N THR A 232 7.70 22.54 9.89
CA THR A 232 8.01 22.59 11.33
C THR A 232 7.50 21.36 12.06
N LYS A 233 6.25 20.96 11.78
CA LYS A 233 5.64 19.76 12.36
C LYS A 233 6.35 18.48 11.92
N ALA A 234 6.82 18.41 10.67
CA ALA A 234 7.60 17.31 10.15
C ALA A 234 8.93 17.16 10.87
N VAL A 235 9.67 18.26 11.07
CA VAL A 235 10.93 18.27 11.81
C VAL A 235 10.71 17.85 13.27
N GLU A 236 9.70 18.38 13.96
CA GLU A 236 9.37 17.97 15.33
C GLU A 236 9.06 16.48 15.43
N THR A 237 8.27 15.97 14.48
CA THR A 237 7.88 14.55 14.44
C THR A 237 9.11 13.65 14.21
N LEU A 238 9.96 14.00 13.24
CA LEU A 238 11.19 13.26 12.96
C LEU A 238 12.18 13.31 14.13
N LYS A 239 12.27 14.45 14.85
CA LYS A 239 13.07 14.55 16.09
C LYS A 239 12.54 13.60 17.17
N GLY A 240 11.23 13.56 17.37
CA GLY A 240 10.61 12.61 18.32
C GLY A 240 10.86 11.14 17.95
N LEU A 241 10.74 10.79 16.65
CA LEU A 241 11.08 9.44 16.17
C LEU A 241 12.57 9.13 16.36
N ARG A 242 13.45 10.11 16.18
CA ARG A 242 14.88 9.92 16.45
C ARG A 242 15.14 9.66 17.94
N GLU A 243 14.54 10.44 18.84
CA GLU A 243 14.71 10.29 20.29
C GLU A 243 14.28 8.90 20.77
N VAL A 244 13.08 8.46 20.38
CA VAL A 244 12.58 7.13 20.73
C VAL A 244 13.45 6.03 20.11
N GLY A 245 13.93 6.21 18.88
CA GLY A 245 14.84 5.26 18.25
C GLY A 245 16.17 5.12 18.98
N LEU A 246 16.77 6.23 19.39
CA LEU A 246 18.04 6.25 20.15
C LEU A 246 17.90 5.68 21.57
N ALA A 247 16.70 5.73 22.16
CA ALA A 247 16.39 5.15 23.46
C ALA A 247 16.18 3.63 23.42
N ASN A 248 15.60 3.12 22.33
CA ASN A 248 15.22 1.70 22.21
C ASN A 248 16.28 0.83 21.51
N LEU A 249 17.11 1.41 20.63
CA LEU A 249 18.16 0.68 19.93
C LEU A 249 19.43 0.55 20.79
N MET A 250 20.16 -0.55 20.62
CA MET A 250 21.40 -0.83 21.35
C MET A 250 22.55 -1.21 20.40
N GLY A 251 23.79 -1.06 20.86
CA GLY A 251 25.00 -1.52 20.14
C GLY A 251 25.19 -0.88 18.76
N GLU A 252 25.59 -1.70 17.79
CA GLU A 252 25.87 -1.27 16.41
C GLU A 252 24.63 -0.70 15.70
N GLY A 253 23.44 -1.27 15.96
CA GLY A 253 22.17 -0.78 15.42
C GLY A 253 21.89 0.66 15.86
N ARG A 254 22.13 0.98 17.13
CA ARG A 254 22.02 2.35 17.65
C ARG A 254 23.01 3.30 16.96
N CYS A 255 24.28 2.89 16.83
CA CYS A 255 25.31 3.72 16.19
C CYS A 255 25.00 4.01 14.72
N ASN A 256 24.50 3.02 13.97
CA ASN A 256 24.12 3.19 12.57
C ASN A 256 22.89 4.08 12.43
N PHE A 257 21.86 3.86 13.25
CA PHE A 257 20.68 4.72 13.30
C PHE A 257 21.04 6.17 13.65
N ASP A 258 21.92 6.35 14.63
CA ASP A 258 22.37 7.67 15.09
C ASP A 258 23.00 8.47 13.94
N LYS A 259 23.92 7.85 13.20
CA LYS A 259 24.56 8.42 12.01
C LYS A 259 23.57 8.68 10.87
N ALA A 260 22.65 7.75 10.61
CA ALA A 260 21.70 7.87 9.51
C ALA A 260 20.65 8.98 9.73
N THR A 261 20.38 9.34 10.99
CA THR A 261 19.34 10.32 11.35
C THR A 261 19.89 11.58 12.01
N SER A 262 21.22 11.78 12.06
CA SER A 262 21.83 12.96 12.68
C SER A 262 21.44 14.28 12.03
N TRP A 263 21.24 14.28 10.71
CA TRP A 263 20.81 15.46 9.95
C TRP A 263 19.52 16.10 10.47
N VAL A 264 18.62 15.31 11.10
CA VAL A 264 17.37 15.81 11.69
C VAL A 264 17.64 16.77 12.85
N ALA A 265 18.73 16.57 13.59
CA ALA A 265 19.11 17.46 14.68
C ALA A 265 19.50 18.86 14.18
N ASP A 266 20.06 18.93 12.97
CA ASP A 266 20.53 20.16 12.34
C ASP A 266 19.39 20.93 11.63
N LEU A 267 18.21 20.32 11.48
CA LEU A 267 17.04 20.98 10.88
C LEU A 267 16.39 21.94 11.88
N GLY A 268 16.33 23.22 11.50
CA GLY A 268 15.69 24.30 12.27
C GLY A 268 16.62 25.01 13.27
N ALA A 269 17.95 24.89 13.11
CA ALA A 269 18.92 25.79 13.72
C ALA A 269 19.05 27.11 12.94
#